data_AF-A0A6N9A978-F1
#
_entry.id   AF-A0A6N9A978-F1
#
_cell.length_a   1.000
_cell.length_b   1.000
_cell.length_c   1.000
_cell.angle_alpha   90.00
_cell.angle_beta   90.00
_cell.angle_gamma   90.00
#
_symmetry.space_group_name_H-M   'P 1'
#
loop_
_entity.id
_entity.type
_entity.pdbx_description
1 polymer ?
#
loop_
_entity_poly.entity_id
_entity_poly.type
_entity_poly.pdbx_seq_one_letter_code
_entity_poly.pdbx_strand_id
1 'polypeptide(L)'
;TSVKAHFFLARGLGVVNTLRGGGAGATAQEEIGYSGGGARTSAFGIAPDVALVVDVTHATDVPEVEKSEVGEHSLGGGPVLTRGSATHPFVFELLAEAAEANDIPYSIQAAPLRTSTDADAIHLARGGIPTGLVSVPNRYMHSPSEMVSIPDLFHTARLLAAFVARLDQGVDFARG
;
A
#
# COMPACT_ATOMS: atom_id res chain seq x y z
N THR A 1 -4.68 3.00 19.52
CA THR A 1 -3.35 3.37 18.98
C THR A 1 -3.32 2.84 17.58
N SER A 2 -3.69 3.67 16.60
CA SER A 2 -3.85 3.23 15.21
C SER A 2 -2.55 2.62 14.70
N VAL A 3 -2.65 1.46 14.06
CA VAL A 3 -1.54 0.80 13.37
C VAL A 3 -1.06 1.75 12.27
N LYS A 4 0.18 2.23 12.40
CA LYS A 4 0.74 3.31 11.59
C LYS A 4 0.99 2.87 10.15
N ALA A 5 0.74 3.76 9.19
CA ALA A 5 1.17 3.62 7.81
C ALA A 5 2.71 3.49 7.72
N HIS A 6 3.18 2.51 6.96
CA HIS A 6 4.58 2.31 6.59
C HIS A 6 4.68 2.30 5.06
N PHE A 7 5.67 2.95 4.47
CA PHE A 7 5.80 2.96 3.02
C PHE A 7 7.21 2.53 2.57
N PHE A 8 7.25 1.81 1.46
CA PHE A 8 8.46 1.37 0.81
C PHE A 8 8.67 2.17 -0.48
N LEU A 9 9.89 2.69 -0.66
CA LEU A 9 10.27 3.50 -1.82
C LEU A 9 11.44 2.82 -2.55
N ALA A 10 11.26 2.60 -3.86
CA ALA A 10 12.31 2.09 -4.74
C ALA A 10 12.76 3.16 -5.73
N ARG A 11 14.08 3.23 -5.97
CA ARG A 11 14.68 4.07 -7.00
C ARG A 11 15.71 3.29 -7.83
N GLY A 12 15.55 3.28 -9.15
CA GLY A 12 16.49 2.75 -10.14
C GLY A 12 17.33 3.88 -10.74
N LEU A 13 18.65 3.89 -10.47
CA LEU A 13 19.58 4.75 -11.22
C LEU A 13 20.14 3.95 -12.40
N GLY A 14 19.93 4.46 -13.61
CA GLY A 14 20.44 3.87 -14.84
C GLY A 14 21.96 4.00 -15.01
N VAL A 15 22.50 2.98 -15.68
CA VAL A 15 23.89 2.76 -16.17
C VAL A 15 24.84 2.10 -15.14
N VAL A 16 25.11 0.82 -15.40
CA VAL A 16 25.99 -0.15 -14.71
C VAL A 16 25.40 -0.86 -13.47
N ASN A 17 24.80 -2.02 -13.74
CA ASN A 17 24.76 -3.25 -12.92
C ASN A 17 24.31 -3.13 -11.43
N THR A 18 23.21 -3.84 -11.13
CA THR A 18 22.63 -4.11 -9.79
C THR A 18 21.75 -2.99 -9.20
N LEU A 19 20.47 -3.28 -8.96
CA LEU A 19 19.55 -2.47 -8.13
C LEU A 19 20.20 -2.20 -6.76
N ARG A 20 20.56 -0.95 -6.45
CA ARG A 20 21.27 -0.58 -5.21
C ARG A 20 20.55 0.44 -4.31
N GLY A 21 19.27 0.74 -4.55
CA GLY A 21 18.55 1.77 -3.77
C GLY A 21 17.11 1.40 -3.43
N GLY A 22 16.91 0.50 -2.46
CA GLY A 22 15.61 0.31 -1.79
C GLY A 22 15.67 0.90 -0.39
N GLY A 23 14.68 1.72 -0.01
CA GLY A 23 14.57 2.30 1.32
C GLY A 23 13.19 2.05 1.93
N ALA A 24 13.14 1.61 3.18
CA ALA A 24 11.91 1.55 3.96
C ALA A 24 11.80 2.81 4.83
N GLY A 25 10.64 3.48 4.78
CA GLY A 25 10.34 4.68 5.55
C GLY A 25 9.09 4.51 6.40
N ALA A 26 9.05 5.20 7.54
CA ALA A 26 7.85 5.34 8.35
C ALA A 26 7.58 6.84 8.54
N THR A 27 6.35 7.26 8.36
CA THR A 27 5.90 8.63 8.63
C THR A 27 5.48 8.77 10.09
N ALA A 28 5.71 9.97 10.63
CA ALA A 28 5.10 10.39 11.88
C ALA A 28 3.96 11.35 11.53
N GLN A 29 2.84 11.29 12.27
CA GLN A 29 1.71 12.23 12.15
C GLN A 29 0.69 11.99 11.02
N GLU A 30 0.54 10.77 10.50
CA GLU A 30 -0.55 10.40 9.56
C GLU A 30 -1.93 10.82 10.13
N GLU A 31 -2.26 10.37 11.35
CA GLU A 31 -3.57 10.58 11.98
C GLU A 31 -3.91 12.05 12.34
N ILE A 32 -2.91 12.94 12.38
CA ILE A 32 -3.08 14.36 12.76
C ILE A 32 -2.70 15.34 11.64
N GLY A 33 -2.20 14.84 10.51
CA GLY A 33 -1.80 15.64 9.36
C GLY A 33 -2.77 15.42 8.22
N TYR A 34 -3.69 16.38 8.00
CA TYR A 34 -4.66 16.39 6.88
C TYR A 34 -4.00 16.38 5.47
N SER A 35 -2.67 16.27 5.39
CA SER A 35 -1.85 16.26 4.17
C SER A 35 -0.78 15.15 4.18
N GLY A 36 -0.96 14.09 4.98
CA GLY A 36 -0.06 12.94 5.11
C GLY A 36 1.21 13.29 5.87
N GLY A 37 1.13 13.40 7.21
CA GLY A 37 2.20 13.87 8.09
C GLY A 37 3.61 13.45 7.66
N GLY A 38 4.37 14.38 7.08
CA GLY A 38 5.72 14.13 6.54
C GLY A 38 5.80 13.31 5.24
N ALA A 39 4.77 12.56 4.86
CA ALA A 39 4.74 11.63 3.72
C ALA A 39 5.01 12.35 2.39
N ARG A 40 4.31 13.46 2.16
CA ARG A 40 4.52 14.29 0.96
C ARG A 40 5.96 14.81 0.89
N THR A 41 6.50 15.29 2.02
CA THR A 41 7.86 15.84 2.10
C THR A 41 8.91 14.76 1.90
N SER A 42 8.73 13.59 2.51
CA SER A 42 9.62 12.43 2.35
C SER A 42 9.62 11.91 0.91
N ALA A 43 8.44 11.72 0.32
CA ALA A 43 8.32 11.31 -1.08
C ALA A 43 8.93 12.34 -2.03
N PHE A 44 8.72 13.64 -1.76
CA PHE A 44 9.34 14.71 -2.52
C PHE A 44 10.87 14.71 -2.39
N GLY A 45 11.43 14.47 -1.21
CA GLY A 45 12.89 14.41 -1.00
C GLY A 45 13.53 13.19 -1.66
N ILE A 46 12.93 12.01 -1.47
CA ILE A 46 13.49 10.73 -1.93
C ILE A 46 13.41 10.58 -3.45
N ALA A 47 12.34 11.12 -4.07
CA ALA A 47 12.10 11.02 -5.51
C ALA A 47 12.09 9.57 -6.02
N PRO A 48 11.21 8.71 -5.49
CA PRO A 48 11.12 7.31 -5.91
C PRO A 48 10.51 7.19 -7.31
N ASP A 49 10.85 6.08 -7.99
CA ASP A 49 10.20 5.72 -9.27
C ASP A 49 8.84 5.04 -9.01
N VAL A 50 8.70 4.38 -7.87
CA VAL A 50 7.45 3.77 -7.38
C VAL A 50 7.40 3.82 -5.86
N ALA A 51 6.21 4.06 -5.32
CA ALA A 51 5.91 4.01 -3.90
C ALA A 51 4.91 2.88 -3.60
N LEU A 52 5.15 2.16 -2.51
CA LEU A 52 4.20 1.18 -1.98
C LEU A 52 3.83 1.59 -0.56
N VAL A 53 2.58 1.96 -0.35
CA VAL A 53 2.02 2.31 0.96
C VAL A 53 1.44 1.05 1.58
N VAL A 54 1.76 0.82 2.86
CA VAL A 54 1.28 -0.29 3.67
C VAL A 54 0.54 0.29 4.86
N ASP A 55 -0.73 -0.06 4.99
CA ASP A 55 -1.60 0.48 6.03
C ASP A 55 -2.54 -0.60 6.58
N VAL A 56 -3.49 -0.21 7.42
CA VAL A 56 -4.65 -1.02 7.78
C VAL A 56 -5.89 -0.58 7.01
N THR A 57 -6.87 -1.47 6.89
CA THR A 57 -8.21 -1.13 6.42
C THR A 57 -9.25 -1.77 7.33
N HIS A 58 -10.49 -1.26 7.31
CA HIS A 58 -11.56 -1.80 8.13
C HIS A 58 -11.90 -3.22 7.69
N ALA A 59 -11.84 -4.17 8.64
CA ALA A 59 -12.39 -5.49 8.42
C ALA A 59 -13.93 -5.40 8.29
N THR A 60 -14.49 -6.10 7.30
CA THR A 60 -15.92 -6.01 6.95
C THR A 60 -16.74 -7.20 7.44
N ASP A 61 -16.16 -8.02 8.31
CA ASP A 61 -16.80 -9.18 8.94
C ASP A 61 -17.51 -8.85 10.26
N VAL A 62 -17.79 -7.57 10.46
CA VAL A 62 -18.58 -7.04 11.58
C VAL A 62 -20.00 -6.69 11.11
N PRO A 63 -21.02 -6.76 11.98
CA PRO A 63 -22.44 -6.66 11.57
C PRO A 63 -22.87 -5.34 10.93
N GLU A 64 -22.07 -4.28 11.06
CA GLU A 64 -22.45 -2.90 10.72
C GLU A 64 -21.90 -2.44 9.35
N VAL A 65 -21.27 -3.34 8.56
CA VAL A 65 -20.62 -2.97 7.29
C VAL A 65 -21.39 -3.51 6.09
N GLU A 66 -21.83 -2.60 5.21
CA GLU A 66 -22.42 -2.91 3.91
C GLU A 66 -21.34 -3.36 2.91
N LYS A 67 -21.13 -4.68 2.81
CA LYS A 67 -20.10 -5.31 1.96
C LYS A 67 -20.24 -4.98 0.47
N SER A 68 -21.44 -4.61 0.03
CA SER A 68 -21.76 -4.27 -1.37
C SER A 68 -21.06 -3.01 -1.86
N GLU A 69 -20.66 -2.11 -0.97
CA GLU A 69 -20.02 -0.83 -1.33
C GLU A 69 -18.48 -0.88 -1.20
N VAL A 70 -17.97 -1.61 -0.20
CA VAL A 70 -16.55 -1.56 0.18
C VAL A 70 -15.76 -2.83 -0.14
N GLY A 71 -16.43 -3.96 -0.36
CA GLY A 71 -15.82 -5.28 -0.54
C GLY A 71 -15.89 -6.16 0.71
N GLU A 72 -15.42 -7.41 0.58
CA GLU A 72 -15.33 -8.34 1.71
C GLU A 72 -13.86 -8.53 2.14
N HIS A 73 -13.53 -8.01 3.32
CA HIS A 73 -12.19 -8.00 3.92
C HIS A 73 -12.28 -8.60 5.34
N SER A 74 -12.45 -9.91 5.43
CA SER A 74 -12.48 -10.59 6.73
C SER A 74 -11.07 -10.80 7.30
N LEU A 75 -10.96 -10.90 8.62
CA LEU A 75 -9.72 -11.34 9.24
C LEU A 75 -9.38 -12.76 8.78
N GLY A 76 -8.14 -12.99 8.34
CA GLY A 76 -7.68 -14.25 7.76
C GLY A 76 -7.92 -14.36 6.24
N GLY A 77 -8.51 -13.35 5.61
CA GLY A 77 -8.73 -13.29 4.17
C GLY A 77 -7.50 -12.87 3.35
N GLY A 78 -6.40 -12.50 4.01
CA GLY A 78 -5.19 -11.98 3.38
C GLY A 78 -5.18 -10.45 3.19
N PRO A 79 -4.12 -9.90 2.57
CA PRO A 79 -3.99 -8.48 2.27
C PRO A 79 -5.14 -7.94 1.42
N VAL A 80 -5.40 -6.64 1.57
CA VAL A 80 -6.36 -5.88 0.77
C VAL A 80 -5.61 -4.98 -0.19
N LEU A 81 -5.82 -5.14 -1.49
CA LEU A 81 -5.28 -4.27 -2.52
C LEU A 81 -6.26 -3.16 -2.84
N THR A 82 -5.82 -1.91 -2.77
CA THR A 82 -6.69 -0.79 -3.12
C THR A 82 -6.59 -0.45 -4.61
N ARG A 83 -7.74 -0.25 -5.25
CA ARG A 83 -7.86 0.30 -6.60
C ARG A 83 -8.66 1.60 -6.54
N GLY A 84 -8.07 2.70 -6.97
CA GLY A 84 -8.65 4.02 -6.76
C GLY A 84 -7.84 5.18 -7.31
N SER A 85 -8.26 6.40 -6.96
CA SER A 85 -7.65 7.66 -7.44
C SER A 85 -6.19 7.82 -7.03
N ALA A 86 -5.81 7.35 -5.84
CA ALA A 86 -4.47 7.48 -5.30
C ALA A 86 -3.53 6.31 -5.68
N THR A 87 -4.02 5.33 -6.43
CA THR A 87 -3.26 4.12 -6.80
C THR A 87 -3.04 4.04 -8.30
N HIS A 88 -1.81 3.78 -8.72
CA HIS A 88 -1.45 3.63 -10.12
C HIS A 88 -1.92 2.28 -10.67
N PRO A 89 -2.68 2.22 -11.79
CA PRO A 89 -3.24 0.96 -12.31
C PRO A 89 -2.20 -0.13 -12.53
N PHE A 90 -1.08 0.21 -13.16
CA PHE A 90 0.01 -0.75 -13.40
C PHE A 90 0.67 -1.25 -12.09
N VAL A 91 0.76 -0.42 -11.04
CA VAL A 91 1.31 -0.87 -9.75
C VAL A 91 0.34 -1.84 -9.06
N PHE A 92 -0.96 -1.56 -9.15
CA PHE A 92 -2.01 -2.48 -8.69
C PHE A 92 -1.93 -3.83 -9.42
N GLU A 93 -1.75 -3.83 -10.74
CA GLU A 93 -1.63 -5.05 -11.55
C GLU A 93 -0.40 -5.86 -11.13
N LEU A 94 0.75 -5.22 -10.97
CA LEU A 94 1.96 -5.90 -10.48
C LEU A 94 1.78 -6.52 -9.08
N LEU A 95 1.03 -5.88 -8.19
CA LEU A 95 0.69 -6.43 -6.87
C LEU A 95 -0.25 -7.63 -6.99
N ALA A 96 -1.30 -7.54 -7.81
CA ALA A 96 -2.23 -8.64 -8.04
C ALA A 96 -1.52 -9.86 -8.65
N GLU A 97 -0.72 -9.66 -9.70
CA GLU A 97 0.08 -10.72 -10.30
C GLU A 97 1.10 -11.33 -9.32
N ALA A 98 1.69 -10.51 -8.45
CA ALA A 98 2.60 -10.99 -7.41
C ALA A 98 1.87 -11.88 -6.40
N ALA A 99 0.65 -11.52 -6.01
CA ALA A 99 -0.19 -12.32 -5.12
C ALA A 99 -0.59 -13.65 -5.78
N GLU A 100 -1.10 -13.60 -7.01
CA GLU A 100 -1.51 -14.76 -7.79
C GLU A 100 -0.35 -15.75 -8.02
N ALA A 101 0.82 -15.26 -8.45
CA ALA A 101 1.97 -16.11 -8.73
C ALA A 101 2.59 -16.77 -7.47
N ASN A 102 2.22 -16.32 -6.27
CA ASN A 102 2.73 -16.84 -5.00
C ASN A 102 1.64 -17.50 -4.14
N ASP A 103 0.47 -17.76 -4.71
CA ASP A 103 -0.71 -18.33 -4.05
C ASP A 103 -1.07 -17.57 -2.75
N ILE A 104 -0.99 -16.23 -2.79
CA ILE A 104 -1.32 -15.37 -1.65
C ILE A 104 -2.79 -14.94 -1.81
N PRO A 105 -3.71 -15.34 -0.89
CA PRO A 105 -5.07 -14.85 -0.93
C PRO A 105 -5.08 -13.34 -0.69
N TYR A 106 -5.91 -12.62 -1.43
CA TYR A 106 -6.09 -11.19 -1.28
C TYR A 106 -7.52 -10.80 -1.68
N SER A 107 -7.91 -9.59 -1.29
CA SER A 107 -9.18 -8.97 -1.70
C SER A 107 -8.93 -7.58 -2.27
N ILE A 108 -9.91 -7.01 -2.96
CA ILE A 108 -9.79 -5.70 -3.61
C ILE A 108 -10.77 -4.72 -2.98
N GLN A 109 -10.25 -3.57 -2.57
CA GLN A 109 -11.03 -2.44 -2.07
C GLN A 109 -11.06 -1.33 -3.13
N ALA A 110 -12.23 -0.79 -3.41
CA ALA A 110 -12.38 0.38 -4.28
C ALA A 110 -12.23 1.68 -3.46
N ALA A 111 -11.43 2.64 -3.95
CA ALA A 111 -11.23 3.95 -3.33
C ALA A 111 -11.32 5.08 -4.38
N PRO A 112 -12.52 5.39 -4.90
CA PRO A 112 -12.67 6.28 -6.06
C PRO A 112 -12.32 7.75 -5.78
N LEU A 113 -12.59 8.25 -4.57
CA LEU A 113 -12.26 9.63 -4.19
C LEU A 113 -10.88 9.74 -3.53
N ARG A 114 -10.67 8.96 -2.47
CA ARG A 114 -9.47 9.03 -1.62
C ARG A 114 -9.31 7.73 -0.82
N THR A 115 -8.11 7.48 -0.34
CA THR A 115 -7.78 6.31 0.49
C THR A 115 -7.80 6.62 1.99
N SER A 116 -7.64 7.91 2.36
CA SER A 116 -7.39 8.34 3.73
C SER A 116 -6.10 7.82 4.33
N THR A 117 -5.13 7.45 3.48
CA THR A 117 -3.79 7.01 3.87
C THR A 117 -2.74 7.99 3.34
N ASP A 118 -1.47 7.74 3.67
CA ASP A 118 -0.35 8.46 3.07
C ASP A 118 -0.29 8.35 1.54
N ALA A 119 -0.96 7.37 0.92
CA ALA A 119 -1.06 7.28 -0.53
C ALA A 119 -1.68 8.55 -1.14
N ASP A 120 -2.66 9.18 -0.47
CA ASP A 120 -3.31 10.41 -0.92
C ASP A 120 -2.30 11.58 -1.05
N ALA A 121 -1.25 11.58 -0.23
CA ALA A 121 -0.21 12.60 -0.24
C ALA A 121 0.96 12.23 -1.15
N ILE A 122 1.35 10.95 -1.20
CA ILE A 122 2.51 10.46 -1.94
C ILE A 122 2.26 10.49 -3.45
N HIS A 123 1.09 10.03 -3.92
CA HIS A 123 0.83 9.95 -5.36
C HIS A 123 0.85 11.32 -6.05
N LEU A 124 0.52 12.40 -5.32
CA LEU A 124 0.55 13.79 -5.81
C LEU A 124 1.89 14.50 -5.61
N ALA A 125 2.89 13.84 -5.01
CA ALA A 125 4.19 14.46 -4.83
C ALA A 125 4.92 14.59 -6.19
N ARG A 126 5.65 15.70 -6.35
CA ARG A 126 6.39 16.04 -7.59
C ARG A 126 5.45 16.10 -8.82
N GLY A 127 5.74 15.32 -9.86
CA GLY A 127 4.96 15.23 -11.10
C GLY A 127 3.95 14.08 -11.09
N GLY A 128 3.73 13.44 -9.93
CA GLY A 128 3.03 12.17 -9.84
C GLY A 128 4.03 11.05 -9.53
N ILE A 129 3.79 10.32 -8.45
CA ILE A 129 4.57 9.13 -8.10
C ILE A 129 3.66 7.92 -8.28
N PRO A 130 4.02 6.96 -9.16
CA PRO A 130 3.32 5.67 -9.24
C PRO A 130 3.22 5.03 -7.85
N THR A 131 2.00 4.87 -7.35
CA THR A 131 1.76 4.49 -5.95
C THR A 131 0.86 3.25 -5.89
N GLY A 132 1.24 2.26 -5.09
CA GLY A 132 0.41 1.13 -4.70
C GLY A 132 -0.01 1.23 -3.23
N LEU A 133 -1.13 0.60 -2.86
CA LEU A 133 -1.59 0.53 -1.48
C LEU A 133 -1.99 -0.92 -1.14
N VAL A 134 -1.38 -1.45 -0.08
CA VAL A 134 -1.63 -2.78 0.48
C VAL A 134 -2.04 -2.61 1.94
N SER A 135 -3.24 -3.04 2.29
CA SER A 135 -3.77 -2.91 3.63
C SER A 135 -3.93 -4.25 4.35
N VAL A 136 -3.77 -4.27 5.66
CA VAL A 136 -4.11 -5.41 6.52
C VAL A 136 -5.51 -5.18 7.11
N PRO A 137 -6.46 -6.15 7.00
CA PRO A 137 -7.76 -6.02 7.65
C PRO A 137 -7.62 -5.88 9.16
N ASN A 138 -8.29 -4.88 9.73
CA ASN A 138 -8.23 -4.51 11.14
C ASN A 138 -9.65 -4.31 11.71
N ARG A 139 -9.94 -4.94 12.84
CA ARG A 139 -11.17 -4.72 13.62
C ARG A 139 -10.93 -3.70 14.73
N TYR A 140 -11.98 -2.93 15.03
CA TYR A 140 -11.97 -1.91 16.09
C TYR A 140 -10.90 -0.82 15.86
N MET A 141 -10.63 -0.48 14.60
CA MET A 141 -9.73 0.61 14.22
C MET A 141 -10.08 1.90 14.98
N HIS A 142 -9.06 2.62 15.48
CA HIS A 142 -9.18 3.79 16.37
C HIS A 142 -9.76 3.51 17.77
N SER A 143 -9.96 2.26 18.15
CA SER A 143 -10.28 1.91 19.54
C SER A 143 -9.01 1.72 20.39
N PRO A 144 -9.13 1.63 21.73
CA PRO A 144 -8.00 1.28 22.60
C PRO A 144 -7.40 -0.11 22.32
N SER A 145 -8.18 -1.03 21.74
CA SER A 145 -7.80 -2.43 21.50
C SER A 145 -8.16 -2.83 20.08
N GLU A 146 -7.17 -2.83 19.20
CA GLU A 146 -7.30 -3.20 17.79
C GLU A 146 -6.97 -4.68 17.57
N MET A 147 -7.49 -5.27 16.49
CA MET A 147 -7.31 -6.70 16.21
C MET A 147 -7.05 -6.95 14.72
N VAL A 148 -5.92 -7.61 14.47
CA VAL A 148 -5.51 -8.10 13.15
C VAL A 148 -5.25 -9.61 13.22
N SER A 149 -5.25 -10.26 12.06
CA SER A 149 -4.89 -11.68 11.93
C SER A 149 -3.38 -11.83 11.71
N ILE A 150 -2.74 -12.74 12.44
CA ILE A 150 -1.32 -13.06 12.25
C ILE A 150 -1.05 -13.63 10.84
N PRO A 151 -1.87 -14.57 10.31
CA PRO A 151 -1.79 -14.98 8.90
C PRO A 151 -1.79 -13.81 7.91
N ASP A 152 -2.66 -12.80 8.09
CA ASP A 152 -2.74 -11.65 7.18
C ASP A 152 -1.45 -10.84 7.18
N LEU A 153 -0.82 -10.63 8.35
CA LEU A 153 0.49 -9.98 8.44
C LEU A 153 1.57 -10.74 7.67
N PHE A 154 1.61 -12.07 7.77
CA PHE A 154 2.57 -12.88 7.03
C PHE A 154 2.31 -12.85 5.52
N HIS A 155 1.04 -12.90 5.11
CA HIS A 155 0.65 -12.81 3.70
C HIS A 155 1.01 -11.45 3.11
N THR A 156 0.75 -10.37 3.84
CA THR A 156 1.18 -9.02 3.48
C THR A 156 2.68 -8.95 3.32
N ALA A 157 3.46 -9.39 4.32
CA ALA A 157 4.93 -9.38 4.22
C ALA A 157 5.46 -10.18 3.02
N ARG A 158 4.89 -11.35 2.75
CA ARG A 158 5.22 -12.17 1.57
C ARG A 158 4.88 -11.45 0.27
N LEU A 159 3.74 -10.78 0.21
CA LEU A 159 3.32 -10.01 -0.96
C LEU A 159 4.25 -8.83 -1.23
N LEU A 160 4.63 -8.07 -0.19
CA LEU A 160 5.59 -6.97 -0.31
C LEU A 160 6.94 -7.48 -0.83
N ALA A 161 7.43 -8.60 -0.30
CA ALA A 161 8.67 -9.21 -0.77
C ALA A 161 8.58 -9.69 -2.23
N ALA A 162 7.47 -10.33 -2.61
CA ALA A 162 7.22 -10.80 -3.97
C ALA A 162 7.11 -9.64 -4.97
N PHE A 163 6.46 -8.54 -4.59
CA PHE A 163 6.38 -7.33 -5.38
C PHE A 163 7.76 -6.71 -5.58
N VAL A 164 8.55 -6.53 -4.51
CA VAL A 164 9.90 -5.97 -4.60
C VAL A 164 10.81 -6.84 -5.48
N ALA A 165 10.68 -8.17 -5.41
CA ALA A 165 11.44 -9.08 -6.27
C ALA A 165 11.12 -8.93 -7.77
N ARG A 166 9.95 -8.37 -8.12
CA ARG A 166 9.54 -8.07 -9.51
C ARG A 166 9.98 -6.69 -9.99
N LEU A 167 10.43 -5.81 -9.09
CA LEU A 167 10.96 -4.50 -9.45
C LEU A 167 12.38 -4.65 -10.01
N ASP A 168 12.52 -5.15 -11.24
CA ASP A 168 13.78 -5.18 -11.96
C ASP A 168 14.07 -3.85 -12.67
N GLN A 169 15.25 -3.73 -13.31
CA GLN A 169 15.65 -2.51 -14.02
C GLN A 169 14.82 -2.22 -15.28
N GLY A 170 13.91 -3.11 -15.68
CA GLY A 170 13.10 -3.00 -16.89
C GLY A 170 11.67 -2.49 -16.65
N VAL A 171 11.22 -2.37 -15.40
CA VAL A 171 9.86 -1.92 -15.09
C VAL A 171 9.73 -0.41 -15.36
N ASP A 172 8.99 -0.07 -16.43
CA ASP A 172 8.69 1.31 -16.82
C ASP A 172 7.28 1.69 -16.35
N PHE A 173 7.20 2.47 -15.28
CA PHE A 173 5.93 2.96 -14.72
C PHE A 173 5.30 4.09 -15.53
N ALA A 174 5.95 4.63 -16.57
CA ALA A 174 5.40 5.71 -17.39
C ALA A 174 4.38 5.23 -18.44
N ARG A 175 4.17 3.91 -18.58
CA ARG A 175 3.34 3.30 -19.64
C ARG A 175 2.01 2.72 -19.18
N GLY A 176 1.59 2.97 -17.94
CA GLY A 176 0.30 2.49 -17.40
C GLY A 176 -0.87 3.45 -17.59
#